data_AF-A0A7J3D519-F1
#
_entry.id   AF-A0A7J3D519-F1
#
_cell.length_a   1.000
_cell.length_b   1.000
_cell.length_c   1.000
_cell.angle_alpha   90.00
_cell.angle_beta   90.00
_cell.angle_gamma   90.00
#
_symmetry.space_group_name_H-M   'P 1'
#
loop_
_entity.id
_entity.type
_entity.pdbx_description
1 polymer ?
#
loop_
_entity_poly.entity_id
_entity_poly.type
_entity_poly.pdbx_seq_one_letter_code
_entity_poly.pdbx_strand_id
1 'polypeptide(L)'
;MERFNSACTYLASLGKCTNKYELQKKAYRELRERFGLNAQMTICAISRVVETWKARPESPPKFEPRSAITYDQRVLSFKGLDRASISTLKGRLRLRLRVGEYQKERLEGKKIRGQADLIYRNGRFFLYVVVDVSEQ
;
A
#
# COMPACT_ATOMS: atom_id res chain seq x y z
N MET A 1 -5.76 6.41 -4.19
CA MET A 1 -4.36 6.76 -3.88
C MET A 1 -4.27 8.11 -3.20
N GLU A 2 -4.75 9.18 -3.83
CA GLU A 2 -4.70 10.56 -3.29
C GLU A 2 -5.26 10.72 -1.88
N ARG A 3 -6.50 10.25 -1.62
CA ARG A 3 -7.08 10.25 -0.27
C ARG A 3 -6.26 9.49 0.77
N PHE A 4 -5.61 8.39 0.39
CA PHE A 4 -4.75 7.62 1.29
C PHE A 4 -3.47 8.40 1.63
N ASN A 5 -2.82 9.01 0.63
CA ASN A 5 -1.60 9.80 0.85
C ASN A 5 -1.89 11.10 1.62
N SER A 6 -3.05 11.71 1.40
CA SER A 6 -3.55 12.83 2.22
C SER A 6 -3.74 12.42 3.68
N ALA A 7 -4.34 11.25 3.92
CA ALA A 7 -4.48 10.69 5.26
C ALA A 7 -3.13 10.42 5.95
N CYS A 8 -2.13 9.90 5.23
CA CYS A 8 -0.78 9.72 5.76
C CYS A 8 -0.11 11.05 6.11
N THR A 9 -0.25 12.06 5.26
CA THR A 9 0.31 13.40 5.51
C THR A 9 -0.35 14.06 6.72
N TYR A 10 -1.68 13.94 6.84
CA TYR A 10 -2.40 14.37 8.03
C TYR A 10 -1.89 13.65 9.29
N LEU A 11 -1.80 12.32 9.25
CA LEU A 11 -1.34 11.52 10.38
C LEU A 11 0.09 11.89 10.81
N ALA A 12 0.98 12.16 9.85
CA ALA A 12 2.34 12.62 10.11
C ALA A 12 2.38 14.01 10.78
N SER A 13 1.39 14.87 10.52
CA SER A 13 1.27 16.20 11.14
C SER A 13 0.84 16.17 12.61
N LEU A 14 0.32 15.04 13.11
CA LEU A 14 -0.10 14.87 14.52
C LEU A 14 1.06 14.72 15.51
N GLY A 15 2.29 14.84 15.03
CA GLY A 15 3.52 14.68 15.79
C GLY A 15 4.22 13.35 15.51
N LYS A 16 5.50 13.31 15.85
CA LYS A 16 6.34 12.12 15.69
C LYS A 16 5.81 10.98 16.56
N CYS A 17 5.51 9.85 15.92
CA CYS A 17 5.11 8.63 16.61
C CYS A 17 5.65 7.41 15.85
N THR A 18 6.50 6.63 16.52
CA THR A 18 7.09 5.38 16.00
C THR A 18 6.43 4.12 16.57
N ASN A 19 5.44 4.30 17.46
CA ASN A 19 4.63 3.20 18.00
C ASN A 19 3.30 3.11 17.25
N LYS A 20 3.13 2.03 16.50
CA LYS A 20 1.92 1.75 15.71
C LYS A 20 0.65 1.70 16.54
N TYR A 21 0.69 1.05 17.70
CA TYR A 21 -0.52 0.84 18.51
C TYR A 21 -1.00 2.15 19.15
N GLU A 22 -0.06 2.97 19.63
CA GLU A 22 -0.38 4.30 20.18
C GLU A 22 -0.95 5.22 19.10
N LEU A 23 -0.33 5.25 17.92
CA LEU A 23 -0.84 6.04 16.79
C LEU A 23 -2.23 5.55 16.33
N GLN A 24 -2.46 4.23 16.35
CA GLN A 24 -3.76 3.66 16.04
C GLN A 24 -4.83 4.08 17.04
N LYS A 25 -4.57 3.99 18.36
CA LYS A 25 -5.52 4.45 19.38
C LYS A 25 -5.89 5.92 19.19
N LYS A 26 -4.89 6.76 18.88
CA LYS A 26 -5.05 8.21 18.70
C LYS A 26 -5.88 8.58 17.47
N ALA A 27 -5.62 7.93 16.32
CA ALA A 27 -6.08 8.45 15.02
C ALA A 27 -6.98 7.50 14.22
N TYR A 28 -7.16 6.23 14.61
CA TYR A 28 -7.86 5.25 13.78
C TYR A 28 -9.28 5.66 13.42
N ARG A 29 -10.08 6.12 14.40
CA ARG A 29 -11.46 6.53 14.18
C ARG A 29 -11.53 7.75 13.26
N GLU A 30 -10.71 8.77 13.53
CA GLU A 30 -10.68 9.99 12.73
C GLU A 30 -10.26 9.71 11.28
N LEU A 31 -9.26 8.85 11.06
CA LEU A 31 -8.83 8.48 9.70
C LEU A 31 -9.96 7.83 8.88
N ARG A 32 -10.81 7.03 9.54
CA ARG A 32 -11.96 6.39 8.88
C ARG A 32 -13.05 7.39 8.55
N GLU A 33 -13.39 8.27 9.49
CA GLU A 33 -14.45 9.27 9.33
C GLU A 33 -14.05 10.36 8.33
N ARG A 34 -12.86 10.94 8.48
CA ARG A 34 -12.39 12.09 7.70
C ARG A 34 -11.98 11.74 6.27
N PHE A 35 -11.34 10.59 6.06
CA PHE A 35 -10.80 10.21 4.76
C PHE A 35 -11.57 9.06 4.08
N GLY A 36 -12.55 8.47 4.78
CA GLY A 36 -13.32 7.33 4.28
C GLY A 36 -12.47 6.07 4.09
N LEU A 37 -11.38 5.93 4.84
CA LEU A 37 -10.53 4.74 4.75
C LEU A 37 -11.26 3.52 5.31
N ASN A 38 -11.19 2.40 4.60
CA ASN A 38 -11.60 1.11 5.16
C ASN A 38 -10.58 0.63 6.21
N ALA A 39 -10.97 -0.36 7.02
CA ALA A 39 -10.14 -0.86 8.13
C ALA A 39 -8.70 -1.17 7.71
N GLN A 40 -8.53 -1.91 6.62
CA GLN A 40 -7.20 -2.34 6.16
C GLN A 40 -6.36 -1.15 5.70
N MET A 41 -6.94 -0.25 4.90
CA MET A 41 -6.25 0.96 4.45
C MET A 41 -5.89 1.88 5.62
N THR A 42 -6.70 1.97 6.67
CA THR A 42 -6.36 2.72 7.87
C THR A 42 -5.11 2.16 8.54
N ILE A 43 -5.03 0.84 8.72
CA ILE A 43 -3.85 0.19 9.33
C ILE A 43 -2.61 0.32 8.45
N CYS A 44 -2.75 0.24 7.12
CA CYS A 44 -1.65 0.49 6.18
C CYS A 44 -1.13 1.93 6.28
N ALA A 45 -2.02 2.93 6.37
CA ALA A 45 -1.63 4.33 6.52
C ALA A 45 -0.85 4.57 7.82
N ILE A 46 -1.34 4.01 8.94
CA ILE A 46 -0.66 4.08 10.24
C ILE A 46 0.72 3.43 10.18
N SER A 47 0.80 2.21 9.64
CA SER A 47 2.07 1.48 9.51
C SER A 47 3.06 2.27 8.65
N ARG A 48 2.60 2.81 7.50
CA ARG A 48 3.45 3.60 6.59
C ARG A 48 4.04 4.83 7.28
N VAL A 49 3.24 5.59 8.03
CA VAL A 49 3.71 6.80 8.73
C VAL A 49 4.69 6.45 9.84
N VAL A 50 4.42 5.39 10.60
CA VAL A 50 5.33 4.89 11.64
C VAL A 50 6.68 4.49 11.07
N GLU A 51 6.70 3.69 10.00
CA GLU A 51 7.95 3.27 9.36
C GLU A 51 8.69 4.45 8.74
N THR A 52 7.97 5.43 8.18
CA THR A 52 8.59 6.65 7.66
C THR A 52 9.25 7.46 8.77
N TRP A 53 8.60 7.60 9.93
CA TRP A 53 9.18 8.28 11.10
C TRP A 53 10.42 7.57 11.67
N LYS A 54 10.45 6.24 11.62
CA LYS A 54 11.63 5.46 12.01
C LYS A 54 12.80 5.69 11.05
N ALA A 55 12.51 5.72 9.75
CA ALA A 55 13.52 5.86 8.71
C ALA A 55 14.02 7.31 8.53
N ARG A 56 13.17 8.31 8.74
CA ARG A 56 13.45 9.75 8.55
C ARG A 56 12.90 10.56 9.71
N PRO A 57 13.64 10.65 10.83
CA PRO A 57 13.17 11.27 12.07
C PRO A 57 13.21 12.80 12.11
N GLU A 58 13.77 13.46 11.09
CA GLU A 58 14.17 14.88 11.13
C GLU A 58 13.00 15.85 10.95
N SER A 59 11.99 15.47 10.16
CA SER A 59 10.84 16.34 9.89
C SER A 59 9.58 15.54 9.58
N PRO A 60 8.37 16.12 9.79
CA PRO A 60 7.12 15.45 9.46
C PRO A 60 7.06 15.03 7.99
N PRO A 61 6.90 13.73 7.69
CA PRO A 61 6.87 13.28 6.31
C PRO A 61 5.64 13.81 5.59
N LYS A 62 5.86 14.33 4.38
CA LYS A 62 4.80 14.68 3.42
C LYS A 62 4.75 13.60 2.35
N PHE A 63 3.55 13.15 2.02
CA PHE A 63 3.33 12.12 1.02
C PHE A 63 2.70 12.72 -0.22
N GLU A 64 3.41 12.64 -1.35
CA GLU A 64 2.88 13.11 -2.62
C GLU A 64 1.53 12.45 -2.94
N PRO A 65 0.56 13.19 -3.54
CA PRO A 65 -0.80 12.69 -3.78
C PRO A 65 -0.83 11.34 -4.48
N ARG A 66 0.09 11.10 -5.42
CA ARG A 66 0.19 9.85 -6.19
C ARG A 66 1.42 9.02 -5.85
N SER A 67 2.04 9.25 -4.68
CA SER A 67 3.12 8.40 -4.19
C SER A 67 2.64 6.96 -4.03
N ALA A 68 3.57 6.02 -4.23
CA ALA A 68 3.33 4.59 -4.18
C ALA A 68 2.62 4.18 -2.88
N ILE A 69 1.76 3.15 -2.95
CA ILE A 69 1.12 2.56 -1.77
C ILE A 69 1.52 1.10 -1.70
N THR A 70 2.16 0.72 -0.60
CA THR A 70 2.42 -0.68 -0.29
C THR A 70 1.13 -1.36 0.15
N TYR A 71 0.70 -2.33 -0.63
CA TYR A 71 -0.40 -3.22 -0.30
C TYR A 71 0.14 -4.52 0.29
N ASP A 72 -0.47 -4.95 1.39
CA ASP A 72 -0.26 -6.29 1.93
C ASP A 72 -1.28 -7.28 1.36
N GLN A 73 -1.16 -8.55 1.77
CA GLN A 73 -2.01 -9.65 1.33
C GLN A 73 -3.51 -9.46 1.65
N ARG A 74 -3.86 -8.60 2.61
CA ARG A 74 -5.26 -8.31 2.97
C ARG A 74 -5.87 -7.28 2.02
N VAL A 75 -5.06 -6.31 1.59
CA VAL A 75 -5.47 -5.27 0.63
C VAL A 75 -5.42 -5.78 -0.81
N LEU A 76 -4.41 -6.60 -1.15
CA LEU A 76 -4.16 -7.10 -2.49
C LEU A 76 -3.99 -8.62 -2.48
N SER A 77 -4.69 -9.31 -3.37
CA SER A 77 -4.51 -10.75 -3.60
C SER A 77 -4.42 -11.05 -5.09
N PHE A 78 -3.57 -12.01 -5.46
CA PHE A 78 -3.42 -12.46 -6.85
C PHE A 78 -4.20 -13.76 -7.08
N LYS A 79 -4.75 -13.93 -8.28
CA LYS A 79 -5.28 -15.21 -8.77
C LYS A 79 -4.56 -15.53 -10.07
N GLY A 80 -3.57 -16.41 -10.00
CA GLY A 80 -2.62 -16.58 -11.10
C GLY A 80 -1.80 -15.30 -11.34
N LEU A 81 -1.23 -15.18 -12.54
CA LEU A 81 -0.43 -14.02 -12.95
C LEU A 81 -1.27 -12.91 -13.60
N ASP A 82 -2.46 -13.24 -14.11
CA ASP A 82 -3.26 -12.34 -14.95
C ASP A 82 -4.35 -11.58 -14.18
N ARG A 83 -4.55 -11.85 -12.88
CA ARG A 83 -5.61 -11.21 -12.10
C ARG A 83 -5.15 -10.78 -10.71
N ALA A 84 -5.53 -9.55 -10.37
CA ALA A 84 -5.42 -9.01 -9.01
C ALA A 84 -6.79 -8.64 -8.48
N SER A 85 -6.96 -8.79 -7.17
CA SER A 85 -8.08 -8.23 -6.44
C SER A 85 -7.57 -7.23 -5.42
N ILE A 86 -8.00 -5.97 -5.56
CA ILE A 86 -7.49 -4.82 -4.80
C ILE A 86 -8.63 -4.21 -4.00
N SER A 87 -8.43 -4.02 -2.70
CA SER A 87 -9.35 -3.28 -1.85
C SER A 87 -9.16 -1.78 -2.07
N THR A 88 -10.25 -1.09 -2.42
CA THR A 88 -10.27 0.36 -2.63
C THR A 88 -11.22 1.03 -1.64
N LEU A 89 -11.30 2.37 -1.72
CA LEU A 89 -12.27 3.14 -0.94
C LEU A 89 -13.72 2.86 -1.33
N LYS A 90 -13.97 2.32 -2.53
CA LYS A 90 -15.32 1.97 -3.04
C LYS A 90 -15.60 0.47 -3.01
N GLY A 91 -14.82 -0.30 -2.25
CA GLY A 91 -14.91 -1.76 -2.22
C GLY A 91 -13.81 -2.44 -3.03
N ARG A 92 -13.98 -3.74 -3.27
CA ARG A 92 -12.93 -4.58 -3.84
C ARG A 92 -13.04 -4.65 -5.37
N LEU A 93 -12.00 -4.22 -6.07
CA LEU A 93 -11.88 -4.35 -7.52
C LEU A 93 -11.25 -5.69 -7.88
N ARG A 94 -11.68 -6.29 -8.98
CA ARG A 94 -11.04 -7.45 -9.62
C ARG A 94 -10.58 -7.01 -11.00
N LEU A 95 -9.28 -6.95 -11.20
CA LEU A 95 -8.65 -6.38 -12.39
C LEU A 95 -7.84 -7.44 -13.11
N ARG A 96 -7.84 -7.36 -14.45
CA ARG A 96 -6.86 -8.08 -15.26
C ARG A 96 -5.53 -7.34 -15.23
N LEU A 97 -4.46 -8.09 -15.06
CA LEU A 97 -3.09 -7.60 -15.13
C LEU A 97 -2.55 -7.85 -16.53
N ARG A 98 -1.86 -6.86 -17.07
CA ARG A 98 -1.00 -7.08 -18.24
C ARG A 98 0.39 -7.43 -17.71
N VAL A 99 0.78 -8.67 -17.94
CA VAL A 99 2.12 -9.18 -17.61
C VAL A 99 2.83 -9.37 -18.94
N GLY A 100 3.99 -8.74 -19.13
CA GLY A 100 4.79 -8.94 -20.34
C GLY A 100 5.42 -10.33 -20.34
N GLU A 101 5.80 -10.82 -21.52
CA GLU A 101 6.37 -12.16 -21.71
C GLU A 101 7.58 -12.42 -20.79
N TYR A 102 8.50 -11.45 -20.69
CA TYR A 102 9.66 -11.51 -19.80
C TYR A 102 9.28 -11.72 -18.32
N GLN A 103 8.23 -11.02 -17.85
CA GLN A 103 7.75 -11.21 -16.48
C GLN A 103 7.03 -12.55 -16.33
N LYS A 104 6.30 -12.99 -17.35
CA LYS A 104 5.58 -14.27 -17.33
C LYS A 104 6.53 -15.44 -17.12
N GLU A 105 7.60 -15.54 -17.90
CA GLU A 105 8.64 -16.57 -17.73
C GLU A 105 9.27 -16.57 -16.34
N ARG A 106 9.53 -15.36 -15.80
CA ARG A 106 10.13 -15.21 -14.47
C ARG A 106 9.18 -15.49 -13.32
N LEU A 107 7.88 -15.32 -13.52
CA LEU A 107 6.84 -15.49 -12.51
C LEU A 107 6.17 -16.87 -12.60
N GLU A 108 6.32 -17.58 -13.71
CA GLU A 108 5.78 -18.91 -13.92
C GLU A 108 6.37 -19.88 -12.89
N GLY A 109 5.49 -20.63 -12.22
CA GLY A 109 5.85 -21.50 -11.11
C GLY A 109 6.22 -20.81 -9.79
N LYS A 110 6.32 -19.46 -9.74
CA LYS A 110 6.68 -18.74 -8.52
C LYS A 110 5.46 -18.25 -7.74
N LYS A 111 5.57 -18.31 -6.42
CA LYS A 111 4.56 -17.78 -5.51
C LYS A 111 4.77 -16.27 -5.36
N ILE A 112 3.82 -15.48 -5.85
CA ILE A 112 3.78 -14.05 -5.56
C ILE A 112 3.49 -13.89 -4.07
N ARG A 113 4.42 -13.31 -3.33
CA ARG A 113 4.12 -12.83 -1.97
C ARG A 113 3.12 -11.70 -2.17
N GLY A 114 1.91 -11.81 -1.64
CA GLY A 114 0.88 -10.79 -1.89
C GLY A 114 1.14 -9.43 -1.24
N GLN A 115 2.40 -9.10 -0.92
CA GLN A 115 2.85 -7.73 -0.78
C GLN A 115 3.24 -7.18 -2.16
N ALA A 116 2.69 -6.02 -2.53
CA ALA A 116 3.10 -5.31 -3.73
C ALA A 116 2.94 -3.80 -3.56
N ASP A 117 3.75 -3.03 -4.28
CA ASP A 117 3.59 -1.59 -4.34
C ASP A 117 2.72 -1.21 -5.54
N LEU A 118 1.61 -0.51 -5.26
CA LEU A 118 0.83 0.15 -6.30
C LEU A 118 1.52 1.48 -6.64
N ILE A 119 1.95 1.60 -7.90
CA ILE A 119 2.64 2.78 -8.43
C ILE A 119 1.80 3.39 -9.54
N TYR A 120 1.70 4.72 -9.55
CA TYR A 120 1.11 5.48 -10.64
C TYR A 120 2.19 6.25 -11.39
N ARG A 121 2.32 5.99 -12.70
CA ARG A 121 3.30 6.65 -13.58
C ARG A 121 2.71 6.85 -14.97
N ASN A 122 2.81 8.06 -15.51
CA ASN A 122 2.41 8.41 -16.88
C ASN A 122 1.00 7.93 -17.25
N GLY A 123 0.02 8.17 -16.39
CA GLY A 123 -1.38 7.78 -16.67
C GLY A 123 -1.70 6.30 -16.42
N ARG A 124 -0.74 5.50 -15.96
CA ARG A 124 -0.90 4.04 -15.80
C ARG A 124 -0.59 3.60 -14.38
N PHE A 125 -1.29 2.55 -13.94
CA PHE A 125 -1.04 1.87 -12.69
C PHE A 125 -0.17 0.63 -12.92
N PHE A 126 0.79 0.43 -12.04
CA PHE A 126 1.68 -0.73 -12.03
C PHE A 126 1.64 -1.37 -10.64
N LEU A 127 1.73 -2.69 -10.60
CA LEU A 127 1.94 -3.45 -9.37
C LEU A 127 3.37 -3.98 -9.38
N TYR A 128 4.19 -3.50 -8.46
CA TYR A 128 5.54 -4.00 -8.27
C TYR A 128 5.46 -5.11 -7.22
N VAL A 129 5.49 -6.35 -7.70
CA VAL A 129 5.26 -7.54 -6.88
C VAL A 129 6.57 -8.10 -6.34
N VAL A 130 6.56 -8.54 -5.09
CA VAL A 130 7.66 -9.29 -4.51
C VAL A 130 7.43 -10.78 -4.78
N VAL A 131 8.43 -11.45 -5.35
CA VAL A 131 8.39 -12.89 -5.61
C VAL A 131 9.52 -13.59 -4.90
N ASP A 132 9.23 -14.77 -4.36
CA ASP A 132 10.26 -15.67 -3.88
C ASP A 132 10.95 -16.31 -5.09
N VAL A 133 12.22 -15.99 -5.25
CA VAL A 133 13.14 -16.74 -6.08
C VAL A 133 13.82 -17.74 -5.17
N SER A 134 13.58 -19.03 -5.37
CA SER A 134 14.44 -20.05 -4.77
C SER A 134 15.87 -19.77 -5.23
N GLU A 135 16.78 -19.57 -4.29
CA GLU A 135 18.21 -19.59 -4.60
C GLU A 135 18.53 -21.00 -5.12
N GLN A 136 19.13 -21.06 -6.31
CA GLN A 136 19.63 -22.31 -6.89
C GLN A 136 20.93 -22.72 -6.19
#